data_AF-A0A701UX68-F1
#
_entry.id   AF-A0A701UX68-F1
#
_cell.length_a   1.000
_cell.length_b   1.000
_cell.length_c   1.000
_cell.angle_alpha   90.00
_cell.angle_beta   90.00
_cell.angle_gamma   90.00
#
_symmetry.space_group_name_H-M   'P 1'
#
loop_
_entity.id
_entity.type
_entity.pdbx_description
1 polymer ?
#
loop_
_entity_poly.entity_id
_entity_poly.type
_entity_poly.pdbx_seq_one_letter_code
_entity_poly.pdbx_strand_id
1 'polypeptide(L)'
;MADIEKNKIGSGSYGTVYLLNNEFVVKVPINNRGIKVNFTSQEHRNGHPDRVSNYLNMANDDNNFSRSAIMNINGENVTVLVSKYIKGEEFDISDDENYRRAEELLESRGVYMHDMHILGNILQINKQQLYFVDGDQIVLSKDARQQRRASLATVQLEEQIKARYLVNLKQAETKGDVEDIEYYQSLINDFDALIGVEVQTPGLERRFNIAPPEEVALVAKVLKDELKK
;
A
#
# COMPACT_ATOMS: atom_id res chain seq x y z
N MET A 1 30.43 -9.19 -3.92
CA MET A 1 29.45 -8.87 -2.86
C MET A 1 30.04 -8.84 -1.45
N ALA A 2 31.12 -9.57 -1.11
CA ALA A 2 31.66 -9.63 0.26
C ALA A 2 31.90 -8.27 0.95
N ASP A 3 32.26 -7.22 0.20
CA ASP A 3 32.51 -5.89 0.76
C ASP A 3 31.25 -5.06 1.09
N ILE A 4 30.10 -5.33 0.49
CA ILE A 4 28.85 -4.62 0.84
C ILE A 4 28.07 -5.34 1.94
N GLU A 5 28.24 -6.66 2.09
CA GLU A 5 27.57 -7.45 3.13
C GLU A 5 27.89 -6.95 4.56
N LYS A 6 29.11 -6.43 4.78
CA LYS A 6 29.50 -5.82 6.07
C LYS A 6 28.68 -4.58 6.45
N ASN A 7 28.03 -3.98 5.45
CA ASN A 7 27.22 -2.78 5.60
C ASN A 7 25.72 -3.09 5.66
N LYS A 8 25.33 -4.37 5.73
CA LYS A 8 23.94 -4.79 5.81
C LYS A 8 23.32 -4.30 7.13
N ILE A 9 22.22 -3.57 7.04
CA ILE A 9 21.48 -3.04 8.19
C ILE A 9 20.05 -3.59 8.30
N GLY A 10 19.55 -4.27 7.26
CA GLY A 10 18.21 -4.86 7.27
C GLY A 10 17.96 -5.80 6.09
N SER A 11 16.95 -6.65 6.19
CA SER A 11 16.52 -7.53 5.10
C SER A 11 15.07 -7.95 5.28
N GLY A 12 14.30 -7.89 4.21
CA GLY A 12 12.88 -8.20 4.18
C GLY A 12 12.46 -8.94 2.91
N SER A 13 11.15 -9.04 2.69
CA SER A 13 10.56 -9.72 1.53
C SER A 13 10.85 -9.00 0.20
N TYR A 14 10.96 -7.67 0.23
CA TYR A 14 11.18 -6.83 -0.95
C TYR A 14 12.64 -6.47 -1.22
N GLY A 15 13.57 -6.82 -0.32
CA GLY A 15 14.98 -6.54 -0.54
C GLY A 15 15.84 -6.57 0.70
N THR A 16 17.12 -6.31 0.49
CA THR A 16 18.14 -6.20 1.53
C THR A 16 18.71 -4.81 1.52
N VAL A 17 18.90 -4.26 2.71
CA VAL A 17 19.19 -2.85 2.96
C VAL A 17 20.64 -2.71 3.45
N TYR A 18 21.40 -1.85 2.79
CA TYR A 18 22.80 -1.60 3.07
C TYR A 18 23.07 -0.11 3.34
N LEU A 19 23.89 0.18 4.34
CA LEU A 19 24.35 1.53 4.67
C LEU A 19 25.65 1.87 3.92
N LEU A 20 25.65 2.93 3.11
CA LEU A 20 26.84 3.38 2.39
C LEU A 20 27.31 4.73 2.93
N ASN A 21 28.60 4.79 3.27
CA ASN A 21 29.31 5.98 3.73
C ASN A 21 28.67 6.70 4.93
N ASN A 22 27.83 6.03 5.71
CA ASN A 22 27.00 6.65 6.77
C ASN A 22 26.08 7.79 6.28
N GLU A 23 25.81 7.86 4.97
CA GLU A 23 25.04 8.94 4.35
C GLU A 23 23.80 8.43 3.62
N PHE A 24 23.90 7.26 2.99
CA PHE A 24 22.86 6.72 2.13
C PHE A 24 22.51 5.30 2.50
N VAL A 25 21.26 4.95 2.27
CA VAL A 25 20.75 3.60 2.35
C VAL A 25 20.45 3.11 0.95
N VAL A 26 20.91 1.90 0.62
CA VAL A 26 20.63 1.24 -0.65
C VAL A 26 19.83 -0.04 -0.37
N LYS A 27 18.60 -0.09 -0.88
CA LYS A 27 17.77 -1.29 -0.88
C LYS A 27 17.95 -2.02 -2.21
N VAL A 28 18.60 -3.16 -2.14
CA VAL A 28 18.84 -4.07 -3.26
C VAL A 28 17.68 -5.06 -3.32
N PRO A 29 17.09 -5.34 -4.50
CA PRO A 29 15.94 -6.22 -4.66
C PRO A 29 16.32 -7.70 -4.59
N ILE A 30 16.99 -8.09 -3.51
CA ILE A 30 17.32 -9.47 -3.14
C ILE A 30 16.75 -9.66 -1.74
N ASN A 31 15.77 -10.53 -1.59
CA ASN A 31 15.07 -10.71 -0.33
C ASN A 31 15.93 -11.46 0.71
N ASN A 32 15.39 -11.63 1.92
CA ASN A 32 16.04 -12.34 3.02
C ASN A 32 16.39 -13.82 2.74
N ARG A 33 15.86 -14.41 1.66
CA ARG A 33 16.20 -15.77 1.20
C ARG A 33 17.27 -15.78 0.10
N GLY A 34 17.81 -14.63 -0.27
CA GLY A 34 18.77 -14.49 -1.37
C GLY A 34 18.12 -14.52 -2.76
N ILE A 35 16.78 -14.38 -2.85
CA ILE A 35 16.04 -14.47 -4.11
C ILE A 35 15.83 -13.07 -4.68
N LYS A 36 16.12 -12.90 -5.97
CA LYS A 36 15.86 -11.66 -6.71
C LYS A 36 14.36 -11.37 -6.75
N VAL A 37 13.98 -10.17 -6.33
CA VAL A 37 12.58 -9.72 -6.31
C VAL A 37 12.17 -9.33 -7.73
N ASN A 38 11.07 -9.92 -8.21
CA ASN A 38 10.55 -9.67 -9.54
C ASN A 38 9.48 -8.58 -9.52
N PHE A 39 9.87 -7.33 -9.74
CA PHE A 39 8.93 -6.19 -9.77
C PHE A 39 7.94 -6.19 -10.95
N THR A 40 8.06 -7.13 -11.90
CA THR A 40 7.03 -7.30 -12.94
C THR A 40 5.85 -8.15 -12.46
N SER A 41 6.05 -8.95 -11.39
CA SER A 41 5.01 -9.81 -10.82
C SER A 41 3.96 -8.99 -10.07
N GLN A 42 2.73 -9.50 -10.01
CA GLN A 42 1.65 -8.86 -9.27
C GLN A 42 1.99 -8.69 -7.78
N GLU A 43 2.72 -9.66 -7.23
CA GLU A 43 3.11 -9.70 -5.81
C GLU A 43 4.07 -8.58 -5.40
N HIS A 44 4.98 -8.16 -6.29
CA HIS A 44 6.06 -7.24 -5.90
C HIS A 44 6.06 -5.91 -6.65
N ARG A 45 5.15 -5.69 -7.60
CA ARG A 45 5.14 -4.49 -8.45
C ARG A 45 5.08 -3.18 -7.67
N ASN A 46 4.44 -3.17 -6.50
CA ASN A 46 4.38 -2.02 -5.60
C ASN A 46 5.76 -1.62 -5.04
N GLY A 47 6.68 -2.57 -4.91
CA GLY A 47 8.05 -2.35 -4.44
C GLY A 47 9.02 -1.85 -5.51
N HIS A 48 8.56 -1.55 -6.74
CA HIS A 48 9.45 -1.04 -7.79
C HIS A 48 10.11 0.29 -7.35
N PRO A 49 11.45 0.44 -7.44
CA PRO A 49 12.17 1.61 -6.90
C PRO A 49 11.64 2.97 -7.34
N ASP A 50 11.21 3.13 -8.60
CA ASP A 50 10.61 4.38 -9.08
C ASP A 50 9.32 4.75 -8.34
N ARG A 51 8.45 3.75 -8.10
CA ARG A 51 7.19 3.95 -7.38
C ARG A 51 7.46 4.27 -5.92
N VAL A 52 8.29 3.46 -5.27
CA VAL A 52 8.64 3.62 -3.85
C VAL A 52 9.30 4.97 -3.62
N SER A 53 10.20 5.37 -4.53
CA SER A 53 10.85 6.67 -4.44
C SER A 53 9.87 7.83 -4.52
N ASN A 54 8.93 7.79 -5.46
CA ASN A 54 7.90 8.82 -5.57
C ASN A 54 7.10 8.96 -4.26
N TYR A 55 6.65 7.85 -3.68
CA TYR A 55 5.87 7.88 -2.44
C TYR A 55 6.70 8.26 -1.22
N LEU A 56 7.95 7.81 -1.09
CA LEU A 56 8.83 8.22 0.01
C LEU A 56 9.15 9.71 -0.03
N ASN A 57 9.33 10.27 -1.22
CA ASN A 57 9.59 11.70 -1.37
C ASN A 57 8.37 12.53 -0.95
N MET A 58 7.15 12.08 -1.29
CA MET A 58 5.91 12.70 -0.80
C MET A 58 5.77 12.54 0.72
N ALA A 59 5.93 11.31 1.23
CA ALA A 59 5.77 10.99 2.64
C ALA A 59 6.75 11.73 3.55
N ASN A 60 7.91 12.13 3.05
CA ASN A 60 8.90 12.89 3.80
C ASN A 60 8.95 14.39 3.45
N ASP A 61 8.05 14.85 2.57
CA ASP A 61 8.03 16.24 2.04
C ASP A 61 9.42 16.69 1.53
N ASP A 62 10.10 15.80 0.81
CA ASP A 62 11.46 16.00 0.31
C ASP A 62 11.65 15.29 -1.03
N ASN A 63 11.64 16.07 -2.11
CA ASN A 63 11.82 15.59 -3.48
C ASN A 63 13.17 14.89 -3.75
N ASN A 64 14.12 14.99 -2.82
CA ASN A 64 15.43 14.36 -2.90
C ASN A 64 15.66 13.31 -1.81
N PHE A 65 14.61 12.91 -1.07
CA PHE A 65 14.73 11.91 -0.01
C PHE A 65 15.22 10.56 -0.55
N SER A 66 14.70 10.17 -1.71
CA SER A 66 15.03 8.91 -2.37
C SER A 66 14.99 9.01 -3.89
N ARG A 67 15.63 8.04 -4.56
CA ARG A 67 15.64 7.88 -6.02
C ARG A 67 15.90 6.43 -6.41
N SER A 68 15.44 6.04 -7.58
CA SER A 68 15.94 4.81 -8.22
C SER A 68 17.35 5.04 -8.77
N ALA A 69 18.14 3.98 -8.78
CA ALA A 69 19.45 3.96 -9.41
C ALA A 69 19.72 2.59 -10.04
N ILE A 70 20.71 2.51 -10.92
CA ILE A 70 21.22 1.24 -11.44
C ILE A 70 22.52 0.91 -10.74
N MET A 71 22.60 -0.28 -10.16
CA MET A 71 23.80 -0.84 -9.57
C MET A 71 24.22 -2.09 -10.35
N ASN A 72 25.50 -2.19 -10.71
CA ASN A 72 26.03 -3.42 -11.30
C ASN A 72 26.38 -4.42 -10.19
N ILE A 73 25.69 -5.55 -10.16
CA ILE A 73 25.89 -6.62 -9.19
C ILE A 73 26.24 -7.89 -9.96
N ASN A 74 27.49 -8.36 -9.81
CA ASN A 74 28.02 -9.54 -10.49
C ASN A 74 27.85 -9.51 -12.03
N GLY A 75 28.00 -8.33 -12.65
CA GLY A 75 27.83 -8.16 -14.09
C GLY A 75 26.40 -7.87 -14.53
N GLU A 76 25.40 -7.99 -13.65
CA GLU A 76 24.01 -7.64 -13.94
C GLU A 76 23.69 -6.21 -13.49
N ASN A 77 23.01 -5.46 -14.35
CA ASN A 77 22.42 -4.18 -13.95
C ASN A 77 21.13 -4.44 -13.16
N VAL A 78 21.10 -3.97 -11.92
CA VAL A 78 19.99 -4.13 -10.99
C VAL A 78 19.46 -2.74 -10.63
N THR A 79 18.15 -2.54 -10.79
CA THR A 79 17.48 -1.33 -10.29
C THR A 79 17.37 -1.42 -8.77
N VAL A 80 17.97 -0.44 -8.08
CA VAL A 80 17.98 -0.33 -6.62
C VAL A 80 17.28 0.95 -6.18
N LEU A 81 16.80 0.98 -4.94
CA LEU A 81 16.32 2.21 -4.31
C LEU A 81 17.45 2.78 -3.45
N VAL A 82 17.76 4.06 -3.64
CA VAL A 82 18.71 4.81 -2.83
C VAL A 82 17.95 5.88 -2.07
N SER A 83 18.11 5.94 -0.75
CA SER A 83 17.50 6.95 0.11
C SER A 83 18.51 7.59 1.05
N LYS A 84 18.17 8.77 1.59
CA LYS A 84 18.91 9.37 2.69
C LYS A 84 18.92 8.42 3.89
N TYR A 85 20.06 8.31 4.57
CA TYR A 85 20.13 7.63 5.84
C TYR A 85 19.62 8.55 6.96
N ILE A 86 18.68 8.04 7.75
CA ILE A 86 18.12 8.77 8.90
C ILE A 86 18.70 8.15 10.17
N LYS A 87 19.52 8.94 10.86
CA LYS A 87 20.05 8.60 12.19
C LYS A 87 19.06 9.05 13.27
N GLY A 88 17.90 8.37 13.30
CA GLY A 88 16.83 8.62 14.25
C GLY A 88 16.59 7.44 15.19
N GLU A 89 15.73 7.64 16.17
CA GLU A 89 15.20 6.59 17.05
C GLU A 89 13.88 6.07 16.46
N GLU A 90 13.53 4.83 16.77
CA GLU A 90 12.24 4.26 16.37
C GLU A 90 11.10 5.02 17.05
N PHE A 91 10.08 5.39 16.28
CA PHE A 91 8.92 6.10 16.81
C PHE A 91 7.88 5.11 17.34
N ASP A 92 7.46 5.29 18.61
CA ASP A 92 6.53 4.39 19.27
C ASP A 92 5.07 4.68 18.87
N ILE A 93 4.65 3.97 17.84
CA ILE A 93 3.30 3.91 17.29
C ILE A 93 2.31 3.03 18.08
N SER A 94 2.76 2.37 19.16
CA SER A 94 1.83 1.62 20.04
C SER A 94 1.03 2.55 20.94
N ASP A 95 1.48 3.80 21.07
CA ASP A 95 0.74 4.89 21.69
C ASP A 95 -0.22 5.53 20.66
N ASP A 96 -1.50 5.62 21.03
CA ASP A 96 -2.58 6.11 20.16
C ASP A 96 -2.38 7.57 19.71
N GLU A 97 -1.78 8.42 20.56
CA GLU A 97 -1.51 9.82 20.22
C GLU A 97 -0.39 9.92 19.18
N ASN A 98 0.67 9.13 19.36
CA ASN A 98 1.74 9.00 18.37
C ASN A 98 1.25 8.41 17.06
N TYR A 99 0.41 7.36 17.10
CA TYR A 99 -0.20 6.78 15.90
C TYR A 99 -0.98 7.84 15.11
N ARG A 100 -1.88 8.56 15.79
CA ARG A 100 -2.68 9.63 15.18
C ARG A 100 -1.79 10.73 14.61
N ARG A 101 -0.75 11.15 15.34
CA ARG A 101 0.21 12.15 14.86
C ARG A 101 0.90 11.73 13.56
N ALA A 102 1.30 10.46 13.45
CA ALA A 102 1.95 9.94 12.25
C ALA A 102 0.96 9.84 11.08
N GLU A 103 -0.26 9.37 11.34
CA GLU A 103 -1.35 9.28 10.37
C GLU A 103 -1.73 10.65 9.79
N GLU A 104 -2.02 11.64 10.66
CA GLU A 104 -2.37 13.00 10.26
C GLU A 104 -1.26 13.64 9.42
N LEU A 105 0.01 13.37 9.76
CA LEU A 105 1.14 13.86 8.99
C LEU A 105 1.20 13.23 7.58
N LEU A 106 0.99 11.93 7.46
CA LEU A 106 0.92 11.25 6.16
C LEU A 106 -0.26 11.79 5.32
N GLU A 107 -1.45 11.91 5.91
CA GLU A 107 -2.65 12.42 5.24
C GLU A 107 -2.41 13.85 4.74
N SER A 108 -1.81 14.72 5.56
CA SER A 108 -1.45 16.09 5.17
C SER A 108 -0.46 16.16 4.00
N ARG A 109 0.34 15.10 3.81
CA ARG A 109 1.29 14.92 2.69
C ARG A 109 0.67 14.16 1.52
N GLY A 110 -0.62 13.88 1.58
CA GLY A 110 -1.38 13.25 0.52
C GLY A 110 -1.15 11.74 0.38
N VAL A 111 -0.56 11.08 1.37
CA VAL A 111 -0.22 9.66 1.35
C VAL A 111 -0.80 8.90 2.55
N TYR A 112 -0.84 7.58 2.45
CA TYR A 112 -1.22 6.66 3.52
C TYR A 112 -0.27 5.46 3.51
N MET A 113 0.01 4.86 4.67
CA MET A 113 0.97 3.74 4.80
C MET A 113 0.32 2.54 5.50
N HIS A 114 0.10 1.44 4.77
CA HIS A 114 -0.58 0.25 5.33
C HIS A 114 0.20 -0.45 6.45
N ASP A 115 1.53 -0.37 6.40
CA ASP A 115 2.45 -0.98 7.36
C ASP A 115 3.09 0.06 8.29
N MET A 116 2.37 1.16 8.56
CA MET A 116 2.76 2.15 9.57
C MET A 116 2.93 1.52 10.95
N HIS A 117 2.20 0.44 11.22
CA HIS A 117 2.25 -0.31 12.48
C HIS A 117 3.52 -1.16 12.68
N ILE A 118 4.42 -1.21 11.68
CA ILE A 118 5.65 -2.00 11.76
C ILE A 118 6.75 -1.17 12.41
N LEU A 119 7.34 -1.71 13.47
CA LEU A 119 8.46 -1.09 14.17
C LEU A 119 9.64 -0.85 13.20
N GLY A 120 10.22 0.35 13.26
CA GLY A 120 11.32 0.76 12.39
C GLY A 120 10.89 1.45 11.09
N ASN A 121 9.60 1.45 10.74
CA ASN A 121 9.10 2.16 9.55
C ASN A 121 8.94 3.67 9.75
N ILE A 122 8.89 4.13 11.00
CA ILE A 122 8.87 5.54 11.36
C ILE A 122 10.04 5.84 12.29
N LEU A 123 10.86 6.81 11.89
CA LEU A 123 12.02 7.26 12.64
C LEU A 123 11.79 8.69 13.13
N GLN A 124 12.22 8.98 14.34
CA GLN A 124 12.12 10.29 14.95
C GLN A 124 13.51 10.90 15.20
N ILE A 125 13.63 12.19 14.91
CA ILE A 125 14.80 13.00 15.28
C ILE A 125 14.33 14.12 16.23
N ASN A 126 15.05 14.29 17.34
CA ASN A 126 14.86 15.36 18.33
C ASN A 126 13.42 15.51 18.86
N LYS A 127 12.66 14.42 18.96
CA LYS A 127 11.25 14.39 19.41
C LYS A 127 10.26 15.21 18.56
N GLN A 128 10.68 15.76 17.43
CA GLN A 128 9.91 16.71 16.64
C GLN A 128 9.69 16.26 15.21
N GLN A 129 10.73 15.73 14.56
CA GLN A 129 10.68 15.42 13.14
C GLN A 129 10.50 13.92 12.92
N LEU A 130 9.45 13.56 12.18
CA LEU A 130 9.17 12.19 11.76
C LEU A 130 9.64 11.97 10.32
N TYR A 131 10.28 10.83 10.10
CA TYR A 131 10.68 10.32 8.81
C TYR A 131 10.04 8.95 8.58
N PHE A 132 9.51 8.76 7.39
CA PHE A 132 8.89 7.52 6.96
C PHE A 132 9.86 6.76 6.06
N VAL A 133 10.14 5.51 6.40
CA VAL A 133 11.00 4.61 5.62
C VAL A 133 10.21 3.39 5.17
N ASP A 134 10.81 2.54 4.34
CA ASP A 134 10.17 1.36 3.74
C ASP A 134 8.84 1.63 3.01
N GLY A 135 8.90 2.45 1.96
CA GLY A 135 7.71 2.94 1.24
C GLY A 135 7.00 1.94 0.32
N ASP A 136 7.22 0.63 0.47
CA ASP A 136 6.65 -0.38 -0.42
C ASP A 136 5.12 -0.41 -0.34
N GLN A 137 4.57 -0.15 0.84
CA GLN A 137 3.11 -0.12 1.09
C GLN A 137 2.57 1.29 1.35
N ILE A 138 3.31 2.33 0.94
CA ILE A 138 2.77 3.69 0.87
C ILE A 138 1.92 3.83 -0.40
N VAL A 139 0.77 4.47 -0.24
CA VAL A 139 -0.25 4.70 -1.27
C VAL A 139 -0.79 6.12 -1.15
N LEU A 140 -1.70 6.52 -2.03
CA LEU A 140 -2.38 7.80 -1.88
C LEU A 140 -3.34 7.76 -0.68
N SER A 141 -3.38 8.87 0.05
CA SER A 141 -4.38 9.16 1.08
C SER A 141 -5.82 9.11 0.55
N LYS A 142 -6.79 9.08 1.46
CA LYS A 142 -8.21 9.11 1.09
C LYS A 142 -8.55 10.37 0.31
N ASP A 143 -8.09 11.53 0.78
CA ASP A 143 -8.39 12.81 0.13
C ASP A 143 -7.68 12.95 -1.22
N ALA A 144 -6.42 12.50 -1.33
CA ALA A 144 -5.71 12.54 -2.61
C ALA A 144 -6.34 11.62 -3.68
N ARG A 145 -6.99 10.52 -3.27
CA ARG A 145 -7.71 9.61 -4.19
C ARG A 145 -8.92 10.26 -4.85
N GLN A 146 -9.54 11.25 -4.20
CA GLN A 146 -10.66 11.98 -4.81
C GLN A 146 -10.24 12.75 -6.06
N GLN A 147 -8.96 13.14 -6.13
CA GLN A 147 -8.40 13.91 -7.24
C GLN A 147 -7.69 13.03 -8.27
N ARG A 148 -7.24 11.83 -7.88
CA ARG A 148 -6.43 10.95 -8.72
C ARG A 148 -6.74 9.48 -8.50
N ARG A 149 -6.98 8.77 -9.60
CA ARG A 149 -7.19 7.32 -9.58
C ARG A 149 -5.91 6.57 -9.12
N ALA A 150 -6.10 5.53 -8.30
CA ALA A 150 -5.04 4.62 -7.91
C ALA A 150 -4.39 3.93 -9.13
N SER A 151 -3.07 3.73 -9.07
CA SER A 151 -2.34 2.98 -10.10
C SER A 151 -2.64 1.48 -10.01
N LEU A 152 -2.43 0.74 -11.11
CA LEU A 152 -2.60 -0.72 -11.12
C LEU A 152 -1.77 -1.41 -10.02
N ALA A 153 -0.53 -0.97 -9.81
CA ALA A 153 0.33 -1.51 -8.74
C ALA A 153 -0.25 -1.27 -7.33
N THR A 154 -0.95 -0.16 -7.13
CA THR A 154 -1.61 0.16 -5.86
C THR A 154 -2.83 -0.72 -5.65
N VAL A 155 -3.68 -0.85 -6.68
CA VAL A 155 -4.85 -1.76 -6.64
C VAL A 155 -4.41 -3.20 -6.34
N GLN A 156 -3.37 -3.69 -7.03
CA GLN A 156 -2.86 -5.05 -6.83
C GLN A 156 -2.27 -5.28 -5.43
N LEU A 157 -1.59 -4.28 -4.86
CA LEU A 157 -1.12 -4.34 -3.47
C LEU A 157 -2.30 -4.42 -2.50
N GLU A 158 -3.26 -3.53 -2.67
CA GLU A 158 -4.44 -3.39 -1.82
C GLU A 158 -5.31 -4.66 -1.86
N GLU A 159 -5.51 -5.26 -3.02
CA GLU A 159 -6.17 -6.57 -3.16
C GLU A 159 -5.47 -7.67 -2.36
N GLN A 160 -4.13 -7.71 -2.38
CA GLN A 160 -3.35 -8.68 -1.61
C GLN A 160 -3.47 -8.46 -0.10
N ILE A 161 -3.42 -7.20 0.34
CA ILE A 161 -3.59 -6.83 1.75
C ILE A 161 -4.98 -7.25 2.23
N LYS A 162 -6.05 -6.88 1.50
CA LYS A 162 -7.42 -7.25 1.84
C LYS A 162 -7.63 -8.77 1.86
N ALA A 163 -7.09 -9.48 0.86
CA ALA A 163 -7.16 -10.93 0.82
C ALA A 163 -6.52 -11.57 2.06
N ARG A 164 -5.37 -11.06 2.52
CA ARG A 164 -4.72 -11.52 3.76
C ARG A 164 -5.59 -11.26 4.98
N TYR A 165 -6.19 -10.08 5.11
CA TYR A 165 -7.11 -9.79 6.23
C TYR A 165 -8.31 -10.72 6.24
N LEU A 166 -8.92 -11.00 5.08
CA LEU A 166 -10.05 -11.93 4.96
C LEU A 166 -9.68 -13.36 5.34
N VAL A 167 -8.49 -13.83 4.93
CA VAL A 167 -7.99 -15.16 5.32
C VAL A 167 -7.77 -15.23 6.83
N ASN A 168 -7.14 -14.21 7.42
CA ASN A 168 -6.88 -14.21 8.86
C ASN A 168 -8.18 -14.11 9.68
N LEU A 169 -9.14 -13.29 9.24
CA LEU A 169 -10.48 -13.23 9.81
C LEU A 169 -11.14 -14.61 9.79
N LYS A 170 -11.09 -15.32 8.66
CA LYS A 170 -11.68 -16.67 8.57
C LYS A 170 -11.00 -17.67 9.52
N GLN A 171 -9.69 -17.56 9.68
CA GLN A 171 -8.95 -18.40 10.63
C GLN A 171 -9.33 -18.08 12.09
N ALA A 172 -9.48 -16.80 12.43
CA ALA A 172 -9.91 -16.35 13.75
C ALA A 172 -11.34 -16.82 14.07
N GLU A 173 -12.28 -16.67 13.13
CA GLU A 173 -13.65 -17.23 13.23
C GLU A 173 -13.64 -18.74 13.49
N THR A 174 -12.77 -19.47 12.78
CA THR A 174 -12.66 -20.93 12.92
C THR A 174 -12.11 -21.33 14.28
N LYS A 175 -11.23 -20.51 14.88
CA LYS A 175 -10.67 -20.72 16.21
C LYS A 175 -11.56 -20.19 17.35
N GLY A 176 -12.55 -19.35 17.03
CA GLY A 176 -13.36 -18.65 18.03
C GLY A 176 -12.58 -17.54 18.76
N ASP A 177 -11.58 -16.96 18.11
CA ASP A 177 -10.73 -15.91 18.69
C ASP A 177 -11.40 -14.53 18.52
N VAL A 178 -12.07 -14.06 19.57
CA VAL A 178 -12.89 -12.84 19.51
C VAL A 178 -12.04 -11.59 19.26
N GLU A 179 -10.84 -11.51 19.86
CA GLU A 179 -9.96 -10.35 19.72
C GLU A 179 -9.45 -10.24 18.28
N ASP A 180 -8.99 -11.35 17.69
CA ASP A 180 -8.54 -11.37 16.30
C ASP A 180 -9.69 -11.08 15.33
N ILE A 181 -10.91 -11.57 15.60
CA ILE A 181 -12.09 -11.29 14.78
C ILE A 181 -12.36 -9.77 14.74
N GLU A 182 -12.44 -9.13 15.89
CA GLU A 182 -12.70 -7.69 16.00
C GLU A 182 -11.58 -6.88 15.32
N TYR A 183 -10.33 -7.28 15.53
CA TYR A 183 -9.16 -6.65 14.91
C TYR A 183 -9.19 -6.71 13.38
N TYR A 184 -9.35 -7.90 12.79
CA TYR A 184 -9.37 -8.04 11.33
C TYR A 184 -10.62 -7.41 10.69
N GLN A 185 -11.77 -7.40 11.39
CA GLN A 185 -12.94 -6.66 10.94
C GLN A 185 -12.68 -5.14 10.90
N SER A 186 -12.03 -4.59 11.92
CA SER A 186 -11.63 -3.17 11.93
C SER A 186 -10.72 -2.84 10.74
N LEU A 187 -9.66 -3.64 10.53
CA LEU A 187 -8.74 -3.43 9.41
C LEU A 187 -9.41 -3.47 8.04
N ILE A 188 -10.42 -4.33 7.85
CA ILE A 188 -11.19 -4.40 6.60
C ILE A 188 -12.07 -3.16 6.43
N ASN A 189 -12.71 -2.68 7.51
CA ASN A 189 -13.53 -1.48 7.47
C ASN A 189 -12.68 -0.24 7.16
N ASP A 190 -11.53 -0.10 7.80
CA ASP A 190 -10.59 1.01 7.57
C ASP A 190 -10.06 0.98 6.13
N PHE A 191 -9.73 -0.22 5.64
CA PHE A 191 -9.33 -0.42 4.26
C PHE A 191 -10.44 0.01 3.28
N ASP A 192 -11.68 -0.42 3.50
CA ASP A 192 -12.82 -0.07 2.64
C ASP A 192 -13.11 1.43 2.66
N ALA A 193 -12.97 2.07 3.83
CA ALA A 193 -13.07 3.51 3.98
C ALA A 193 -11.95 4.28 3.23
N LEU A 194 -10.72 3.77 3.24
CA LEU A 194 -9.58 4.34 2.50
C LEU A 194 -9.81 4.29 0.98
N ILE A 195 -10.27 3.15 0.45
CA ILE A 195 -10.47 2.97 -0.99
C ILE A 195 -11.79 3.57 -1.51
N GLY A 196 -12.66 4.03 -0.60
CA GLY A 196 -13.96 4.60 -0.94
C GLY A 196 -15.01 3.55 -1.33
N VAL A 197 -14.86 2.31 -0.88
CA VAL A 197 -15.93 1.31 -0.93
C VAL A 197 -16.82 1.59 0.27
N GLU A 198 -17.93 2.30 0.06
CA GLU A 198 -18.94 2.41 1.11
C GLU A 198 -19.38 1.00 1.52
N VAL A 199 -19.22 0.68 2.80
CA VAL A 199 -19.84 -0.50 3.41
C VAL A 199 -21.35 -0.34 3.19
N GLN A 200 -21.90 -1.09 2.24
CA GLN A 200 -23.33 -1.31 2.22
C GLN A 200 -23.65 -2.11 3.47
N THR A 201 -23.96 -1.42 4.56
CA THR A 201 -24.81 -1.98 5.61
C THR A 201 -26.00 -2.61 4.90
N PRO A 202 -26.36 -3.88 5.15
CA PRO A 202 -27.57 -4.47 4.59
C PRO A 202 -28.77 -3.75 5.21
N GLY A 203 -29.11 -2.60 4.64
CA GLY A 203 -30.29 -1.82 4.97
C GLY A 203 -31.52 -2.53 4.40
N LEU A 204 -32.52 -2.69 5.26
CA LEU A 204 -33.86 -3.20 4.99
C LEU A 204 -34.30 -3.08 3.52
N GLU A 205 -34.71 -4.22 2.96
CA GLU A 205 -35.57 -4.38 1.79
C GLU A 205 -35.63 -3.18 0.84
N ARG A 206 -34.76 -3.18 -0.19
CA ARG A 206 -35.08 -2.46 -1.43
C ARG A 206 -36.35 -3.09 -2.02
N ARG A 207 -37.51 -2.54 -1.67
CA ARG A 207 -38.74 -2.74 -2.43
C ARG A 207 -38.49 -2.17 -3.82
N PHE A 208 -38.30 -3.07 -4.78
CA PHE A 208 -38.33 -2.71 -6.19
C PHE A 208 -39.72 -2.15 -6.50
N ASN A 209 -39.80 -0.84 -6.75
CA ASN A 209 -40.96 -0.27 -7.43
C ASN A 209 -40.89 -0.71 -8.88
N ILE A 210 -41.59 -1.80 -9.19
CA ILE A 210 -41.89 -2.21 -10.56
C ILE A 210 -42.85 -1.16 -11.12
N ALA A 211 -42.41 -0.40 -12.12
CA ALA A 211 -43.30 0.47 -12.89
C ALA A 211 -44.29 -0.40 -13.69
N PRO A 212 -45.56 0.03 -13.89
CA PRO A 212 -46.54 -0.75 -14.63
C PRO A 212 -46.13 -0.89 -16.11
N PRO A 213 -46.52 -2.00 -16.78
CA PRO A 213 -46.05 -2.30 -18.12
C PRO A 213 -46.89 -1.57 -19.19
N GLU A 214 -46.47 -0.37 -19.60
CA GLU A 214 -47.07 0.28 -20.79
C GLU A 214 -46.09 0.56 -21.95
N GLU A 215 -44.77 0.40 -21.79
CA GLU A 215 -43.83 0.69 -22.87
C GLU A 215 -43.32 -0.53 -23.67
N VAL A 216 -43.69 -1.75 -23.29
CA VAL A 216 -43.27 -2.96 -24.02
C VAL A 216 -44.15 -3.23 -25.27
N ALA A 217 -45.31 -2.58 -25.39
CA ALA A 217 -46.23 -2.75 -26.53
C ALA A 217 -45.79 -2.00 -27.81
N LEU A 218 -44.96 -0.96 -27.68
CA LEU A 218 -44.53 -0.12 -28.82
C LEU A 218 -43.31 -0.71 -29.56
N VAL A 219 -42.41 -1.40 -28.85
CA VAL A 219 -41.20 -1.99 -29.46
C VAL A 219 -41.52 -3.24 -30.29
N ALA A 220 -42.55 -4.01 -29.90
CA ALA A 220 -42.98 -5.20 -30.64
C ALA A 220 -43.76 -4.89 -31.94
N LYS A 221 -44.21 -3.63 -32.14
CA LYS A 221 -44.95 -3.22 -33.34
C LYS A 221 -44.03 -2.71 -34.46
N VAL A 222 -42.87 -2.15 -34.12
CA VAL A 222 -41.89 -1.65 -35.11
C VAL A 222 -41.11 -2.80 -35.76
N LEU A 223 -40.83 -3.89 -35.03
CA LEU A 223 -40.09 -5.04 -35.56
C LEU A 223 -40.90 -5.99 -36.46
N LYS A 224 -42.23 -5.85 -36.53
CA LYS A 224 -43.08 -6.67 -37.41
C LYS A 224 -43.29 -6.09 -38.81
N ASP A 225 -43.05 -4.79 -38.99
CA ASP A 225 -43.27 -4.11 -40.27
C ASP A 225 -42.01 -4.00 -41.15
N GLU A 226 -40.81 -4.31 -40.62
CA GLU A 226 -39.57 -4.43 -41.41
C GLU A 226 -39.32 -5.84 -41.99
N LEU A 227 -40.13 -6.84 -41.62
CA LEU A 227 -40.03 -8.22 -42.12
C LEU A 227 -41.05 -8.55 -43.24
N LYS A 228 -41.69 -7.53 -43.84
CA LYS A 228 -42.64 -7.68 -44.96
C LYS A 228 -42.35 -6.79 -46.17
N LYS A 229 -41.09 -6.42 -46.41
CA LYS A 229 -40.62 -5.93 -47.71
C LYS A 229 -39.61 -6.88 -48.32
#